data_AF-A0A947EPP5-F1
#
_entry.id   AF-A0A947EPP5-F1
#
_cell.length_a   1.000
_cell.length_b   1.000
_cell.length_c   1.000
_cell.angle_alpha   90.00
_cell.angle_beta   90.00
_cell.angle_gamma   90.00
#
_symmetry.space_group_name_H-M   'P 1'
#
loop_
_entity.id
_entity.type
_entity.pdbx_description
1 polymer ?
#
loop_
_entity_poly.entity_id
_entity_poly.type
_entity_poly.pdbx_seq_one_letter_code
_entity_poly.pdbx_strand_id
1 'polypeptide(L)'
;MLEDPHYAFFEFEEEFNKAGYNLLGQQSFEEAIYVFQLNTSLFPESANAWDSLAEAYWKAGNTSKAKELYNKAIELDPKGDVGKHAREMLLEMEKGASRD
;
A
#
# COMPACT_ATOMS: atom_id res chain seq x y z
N MET A 1 -5.82 14.63 -16.43
CA MET A 1 -6.47 13.30 -16.34
C MET A 1 -7.17 13.13 -15.01
N LEU A 2 -6.46 13.13 -13.87
CA LEU A 2 -7.11 12.97 -12.56
C LEU A 2 -8.07 14.12 -12.19
N GLU A 3 -7.72 15.36 -12.54
CA GLU A 3 -8.56 16.54 -12.30
C GLU A 3 -9.42 16.93 -13.52
N ASP A 4 -9.41 16.09 -14.56
CA ASP A 4 -10.18 16.37 -15.77
C ASP A 4 -11.63 15.91 -15.56
N PRO A 5 -12.62 16.82 -15.61
CA PRO A 5 -14.01 16.49 -15.33
C PRO A 5 -14.60 15.46 -16.31
N HIS A 6 -13.99 15.26 -17.48
CA HIS A 6 -14.39 14.21 -18.40
C HIS A 6 -14.20 12.80 -17.82
N TYR A 7 -13.27 12.63 -16.88
CA TYR A 7 -12.96 11.34 -16.25
C TYR A 7 -13.39 11.27 -14.78
N ALA A 8 -14.24 12.20 -14.31
CA ALA A 8 -14.67 12.27 -12.91
C ALA A 8 -15.45 11.03 -12.41
N PHE A 9 -15.89 10.15 -13.31
CA PHE A 9 -16.56 8.90 -12.97
C PHE A 9 -15.61 7.71 -12.78
N PHE A 10 -14.33 7.88 -13.10
CA PHE A 10 -13.35 6.80 -13.06
C PHE A 10 -12.52 6.88 -11.78
N GLU A 11 -12.68 5.87 -10.92
CA GLU A 11 -11.99 5.76 -9.64
C GLU A 11 -10.55 5.25 -9.83
N PHE A 12 -9.68 6.11 -10.36
CA PHE A 12 -8.30 5.75 -10.71
C PHE A 12 -7.54 5.10 -9.54
N GLU A 13 -7.67 5.62 -8.32
CA GLU A 13 -7.00 5.08 -7.14
C GLU A 13 -7.40 3.62 -6.90
N GLU A 14 -8.70 3.33 -6.95
CA GLU A 14 -9.24 2.00 -6.72
C GLU A 14 -8.81 1.03 -7.83
N GLU A 15 -8.79 1.49 -9.09
CA GLU A 15 -8.38 0.66 -10.22
C GLU A 15 -6.89 0.34 -10.21
N PHE A 16 -6.02 1.30 -9.85
CA PHE A 16 -4.62 1.01 -9.60
C PHE A 16 -4.45 0.03 -8.43
N ASN A 17 -5.23 0.20 -7.36
CA ASN A 17 -5.18 -0.68 -6.20
C ASN A 17 -5.55 -2.13 -6.58
N LYS A 18 -6.67 -2.31 -7.30
CA LYS A 18 -7.10 -3.61 -7.84
C LYS A 18 -6.03 -4.24 -8.73
N ALA A 19 -5.43 -3.46 -9.63
CA ALA A 19 -4.37 -3.95 -10.51
C ALA A 19 -3.15 -4.45 -9.71
N GLY A 20 -2.71 -3.69 -8.70
CA GLY A 20 -1.62 -4.09 -7.82
C GLY A 20 -1.92 -5.38 -7.06
N TYR A 21 -3.12 -5.52 -6.50
CA TYR A 21 -3.53 -6.75 -5.79
C TYR A 21 -3.66 -7.97 -6.71
N ASN A 22 -4.12 -7.78 -7.95
CA ASN A 22 -4.13 -8.85 -8.95
C ASN A 22 -2.72 -9.35 -9.27
N LEU A 23 -1.72 -8.46 -9.30
CA LEU A 23 -0.32 -8.81 -9.50
C LEU A 23 0.26 -9.53 -8.27
N LEU A 24 -0.07 -9.08 -7.05
CA LEU A 24 0.29 -9.80 -5.81
C LEU A 24 -0.27 -11.22 -5.79
N GLY A 25 -1.52 -11.42 -6.21
CA GLY A 25 -2.14 -12.75 -6.33
C GLY A 25 -1.40 -13.67 -7.31
N GLN A 26 -0.69 -13.09 -8.28
CA GLN A 26 0.16 -13.80 -9.25
C GLN A 26 1.61 -13.96 -8.78
N GLN A 27 1.96 -13.43 -7.59
CA GLN A 27 3.33 -13.34 -7.07
C GLN A 27 4.28 -12.50 -7.95
N SER A 28 3.72 -11.62 -8.78
CA SER A 28 4.46 -10.62 -9.59
C SER A 28 4.76 -9.40 -8.73
N PHE A 29 5.71 -9.54 -7.80
CA PHE A 29 5.93 -8.56 -6.73
C PHE A 29 6.52 -7.25 -7.24
N GLU A 30 7.47 -7.30 -8.16
CA GLU A 30 8.09 -6.10 -8.74
C GLU A 30 7.09 -5.25 -9.51
N GLU A 31 6.23 -5.89 -10.31
CA GLU A 31 5.17 -5.22 -11.05
C GLU A 31 4.10 -4.65 -10.12
N ALA A 32 3.71 -5.39 -9.07
CA ALA A 32 2.78 -4.91 -8.06
C ALA A 32 3.32 -3.66 -7.36
N ILE A 33 4.59 -3.69 -6.93
CA ILE A 33 5.27 -2.54 -6.32
C ILE A 33 5.24 -1.34 -7.28
N TYR A 34 5.55 -1.54 -8.56
CA TYR A 34 5.52 -0.45 -9.53
C TYR A 34 4.13 0.18 -9.66
N VAL A 35 3.07 -0.62 -9.74
CA VAL A 35 1.68 -0.13 -9.82
C VAL A 35 1.30 0.64 -8.55
N PHE A 36 1.64 0.11 -7.36
CA PHE A 36 1.35 0.80 -6.11
C PHE A 36 2.17 2.08 -5.92
N GLN A 37 3.41 2.14 -6.43
CA GLN A 37 4.21 3.38 -6.44
C GLN A 37 3.58 4.46 -7.33
N LEU A 38 3.03 4.07 -8.48
CA LEU A 38 2.23 4.99 -9.30
C LEU A 38 1.02 5.47 -8.51
N ASN A 39 0.33 4.57 -7.82
CA ASN A 39 -0.84 4.93 -7.01
C ASN A 39 -0.49 5.96 -5.92
N THR A 40 0.58 5.74 -5.14
CA THR A 40 1.00 6.70 -4.10
C THR A 40 1.53 8.02 -4.69
N SER A 41 2.10 8.00 -5.89
CA SER A 41 2.53 9.23 -6.58
C SER A 41 1.35 10.08 -7.04
N LEU A 42 0.25 9.44 -7.42
CA LEU A 42 -0.98 10.08 -7.88
C LEU A 42 -1.91 10.48 -6.73
N PHE A 43 -1.91 9.70 -5.65
CA PHE A 43 -2.76 9.87 -4.46
C PHE A 43 -1.91 9.91 -3.18
N PRO A 44 -1.04 10.92 -3.02
CA PRO A 44 -0.07 10.96 -1.92
C PRO A 44 -0.70 11.08 -0.52
N GLU A 45 -1.94 11.54 -0.44
CA GLU A 45 -2.70 11.68 0.81
C GLU A 45 -3.58 10.45 1.12
N SER A 46 -3.59 9.42 0.25
CA SER A 46 -4.34 8.20 0.51
C SER A 46 -3.55 7.26 1.42
N ALA A 47 -4.01 7.14 2.67
CA ALA A 47 -3.47 6.13 3.59
C ALA A 47 -3.54 4.72 2.99
N ASN A 48 -4.62 4.40 2.25
CA ASN A 48 -4.81 3.08 1.65
C ASN A 48 -3.76 2.78 0.57
N ALA A 49 -3.42 3.75 -0.29
CA ALA A 49 -2.39 3.57 -1.30
C ALA A 49 -1.01 3.26 -0.68
N TRP A 50 -0.66 3.92 0.43
CA TRP A 50 0.58 3.64 1.16
C TRP A 50 0.58 2.28 1.86
N ASP A 51 -0.56 1.89 2.44
CA ASP A 51 -0.75 0.58 3.07
C ASP A 51 -0.58 -0.57 2.06
N SER A 52 -1.20 -0.47 0.88
CA SER A 52 -1.07 -1.47 -0.18
C SER A 52 0.34 -1.54 -0.76
N LEU A 53 1.04 -0.40 -0.91
CA LEU A 53 2.45 -0.41 -1.30
C LEU A 53 3.33 -1.10 -0.24
N ALA A 54 3.05 -0.86 1.05
CA ALA A 54 3.76 -1.49 2.15
C ALA A 54 3.59 -3.01 2.14
N GLU A 55 2.36 -3.48 1.91
CA GLU A 55 2.05 -4.90 1.78
C GLU A 55 2.83 -5.56 0.64
N ALA A 56 2.89 -4.90 -0.53
CA ALA A 56 3.64 -5.42 -1.67
C ALA A 56 5.14 -5.58 -1.37
N TYR A 57 5.76 -4.58 -0.72
CA TYR A 57 7.15 -4.70 -0.29
C TYR A 57 7.36 -5.79 0.74
N TRP A 58 6.41 -5.99 1.66
CA TRP A 58 6.50 -7.06 2.64
C TRP A 58 6.44 -8.44 1.99
N LYS A 59 5.51 -8.64 1.04
CA LYS A 59 5.39 -9.88 0.25
C LYS A 59 6.64 -10.14 -0.60
N ALA A 60 7.29 -9.09 -1.11
CA ALA A 60 8.57 -9.16 -1.81
C ALA A 60 9.78 -9.44 -0.88
N GLY A 61 9.57 -9.55 0.44
CA GLY A 61 10.62 -9.80 1.42
C GLY A 61 11.39 -8.55 1.88
N ASN A 62 11.03 -7.35 1.39
CA ASN A 62 11.64 -6.10 1.83
C ASN A 62 10.92 -5.54 3.06
N THR A 63 11.09 -6.21 4.20
CA THR A 63 10.48 -5.84 5.48
C THR A 63 10.86 -4.44 5.93
N SER A 64 12.09 -3.98 5.67
CA SER A 64 12.51 -2.63 6.06
C SER A 64 11.69 -1.56 5.36
N LYS A 65 11.48 -1.70 4.04
CA LYS A 65 10.69 -0.74 3.27
C LYS A 65 9.21 -0.82 3.62
N ALA A 66 8.68 -2.02 3.83
CA ALA A 66 7.31 -2.20 4.28
C ALA A 66 7.03 -1.44 5.58
N LYS A 67 7.92 -1.54 6.58
CA LYS A 67 7.76 -0.82 7.86
C LYS A 67 7.72 0.69 7.68
N GLU A 68 8.59 1.26 6.84
CA GLU A 68 8.58 2.69 6.53
C GLU A 68 7.22 3.14 5.98
N LEU A 69 6.68 2.37 5.03
CA LEU A 69 5.45 2.72 4.32
C LEU A 69 4.19 2.50 5.17
N TYR A 70 4.14 1.46 6.01
CA TYR A 70 3.06 1.31 6.98
C TYR A 70 3.05 2.46 8.01
N ASN A 71 4.21 2.94 8.44
CA ASN A 71 4.26 4.16 9.27
C ASN A 71 3.70 5.38 8.54
N LYS A 72 3.98 5.53 7.24
CA LYS A 72 3.37 6.59 6.43
C LYS A 72 1.85 6.48 6.36
N ALA A 73 1.30 5.28 6.19
CA ALA A 73 -0.15 5.04 6.23
C ALA A 73 -0.76 5.42 7.60
N ILE A 74 -0.05 5.13 8.71
CA ILE A 74 -0.46 5.52 10.07
C ILE A 74 -0.45 7.04 10.25
N GLU A 75 0.53 7.75 9.68
CA GLU A 75 0.59 9.21 9.75
C GLU A 75 -0.63 9.86 9.07
N LEU A 76 -1.08 9.29 7.95
CA LEU A 76 -2.21 9.80 7.17
C LEU A 76 -3.56 9.42 7.77
N ASP A 77 -3.66 8.23 8.38
CA ASP A 77 -4.87 7.76 9.05
C ASP A 77 -4.61 7.27 10.49
N PRO A 78 -4.25 8.16 11.44
CA PRO A 78 -3.79 7.74 12.75
C PRO A 78 -4.87 7.02 13.57
N LYS A 79 -6.16 7.30 13.32
CA LYS A 79 -7.28 6.80 14.13
C LYS A 79 -8.32 5.99 13.35
N GLY A 80 -8.23 5.94 12.02
CA GLY A 80 -9.12 5.14 11.19
C GLY A 80 -8.62 3.72 10.97
N ASP A 81 -9.35 3.04 10.09
CA ASP A 81 -9.20 1.61 9.86
C ASP A 81 -7.90 1.27 9.15
N VAL A 82 -7.40 2.14 8.26
CA VAL A 82 -6.15 1.88 7.53
C VAL A 82 -4.96 1.97 8.48
N GLY A 83 -4.88 3.01 9.31
CA GLY A 83 -3.79 3.09 10.29
C GLY A 83 -3.89 2.00 11.36
N LYS A 84 -5.10 1.53 11.70
CA LYS A 84 -5.26 0.36 12.58
C LYS A 84 -4.69 -0.90 11.92
N HIS A 85 -5.04 -1.18 10.68
CA HIS A 85 -4.49 -2.28 9.91
C HIS A 85 -2.97 -2.20 9.83
N ALA A 86 -2.41 -1.06 9.43
CA ALA A 86 -0.97 -0.84 9.33
C ALA A 86 -0.23 -1.13 10.67
N ARG A 87 -0.80 -0.73 11.82
CA ARG A 87 -0.25 -1.08 13.14
C ARG A 87 -0.27 -2.57 13.41
N GLU A 88 -1.35 -3.27 13.05
CA GLU A 88 -1.44 -4.72 13.17
C GLU A 88 -0.35 -5.41 12.34
N MET A 89 -0.14 -4.96 11.10
CA MET A 89 0.91 -5.49 10.22
C MET A 89 2.32 -5.28 10.79
N LEU A 90 2.61 -4.10 11.35
CA LEU A 90 3.90 -3.84 12.01
C LEU A 90 4.15 -4.80 13.19
N LEU A 91 3.12 -5.04 14.02
CA LEU A 91 3.21 -5.98 15.14
C LEU A 91 3.45 -7.42 14.68
N GLU A 92 2.81 -7.86 13.61
CA GLU A 92 3.03 -9.20 13.05
C GLU A 92 4.47 -9.38 12.54
N MET A 93 5.05 -8.36 11.91
CA MET A 93 6.45 -8.41 11.46
C MET A 93 7.45 -8.48 12.61
N GLU A 94 7.17 -7.83 13.74
CA GLU A 94 8.02 -7.89 14.94
C GLU A 94 7.98 -9.27 15.61
N LYS A 95 6.80 -9.90 15.65
CA LYS A 95 6.64 -11.27 16.15
C LYS A 95 7.37 -12.29 15.28
N GLY A 96 7.37 -12.11 13.96
CA GLY A 96 8.11 -12.95 13.02
C GLY A 96 9.63 -12.90 13.27
N ALA A 97 10.18 -11.69 13.41
CA ALA A 97 11.61 -11.48 13.65
C ALA A 97 12.10 -11.98 15.02
N SER A 98 11.20 -12.20 15.98
CA SER A 98 11.55 -12.69 17.33
C SER A 98 11.60 -14.22 17.42
N ARG A 99 11.31 -14.94 16.33
CA ARG A 99 11.28 -16.41 16.27
C ARG A 99 12.51 -17.03 15.60
N ASP A 100 13.38 -16.20 15.03
CA ASP A 100 14.68 -16.57 14.45
C ASP A 100 15.83 -16.32 15.44
#